data_AF-A0A0C3HFV7-F1
#
_entry.id   AF-A0A0C3HFV7-F1
#
_cell.length_a   1.000
_cell.length_b   1.000
_cell.length_c   1.000
_cell.angle_alpha   90.00
_cell.angle_beta   90.00
_cell.angle_gamma   90.00
#
_symmetry.space_group_name_H-M   'P 1'
#
loop_
_entity.id
_entity.type
_entity.pdbx_description
1 polymer ?
#
loop_
_entity_poly.entity_id
_entity_poly.type
_entity_poly.pdbx_seq_one_letter_code
_entity_poly.pdbx_strand_id
1 'polypeptide(L)'
;MKFNLYSLVAAILLPSFAAAQLSGSVGPLTTRASKRSKVCNVLNYGGVASKTSDIGPPLASAFAACKTGGTVYVPPGDYGMSTWVTLDGGSAWALQLDGIIYRVGTAGGNMILVESTTDFELYSSTSKGAIQGYGYTFHAAGTYGPRLLRLQSVTDFSVHDIALVDSPAFHFTMDTCTNGEVYNMIIRGGNEGGLDGIDVWGTNIWVHDVEVTNKDECVTVKSPASHMLIEDIYCNWSGGCAIGSLGADTAISNIVYENVYTWESNQMFMIKSNGGSGSVNNCQFNNFIGHSNAYSLDINGYWSDESPAAGNGVLFENLSFNNWKGTCADGATRGPINVVCPSGAPCVDITISNFAMWTETGSYEYYKCENAWGSGGCLKSGGSSSYAIVTQTVTSAPSGYSAPTMPSDLASGFALTASIPIPAIPTTFYPGATPASTLLGG
;
A
#
# COMPACT_ATOMS: atom_id res chain seq x y z
N MET A 1 38.05 5.98 -53.48
CA MET A 1 36.85 5.59 -52.72
C MET A 1 37.16 5.72 -51.24
N LYS A 2 36.58 6.73 -50.57
CA LYS A 2 36.79 7.01 -49.15
C LYS A 2 35.87 6.11 -48.33
N PHE A 3 36.45 5.26 -47.47
CA PHE A 3 35.72 4.53 -46.44
C PHE A 3 35.35 5.52 -45.34
N ASN A 4 34.06 5.66 -45.05
CA ASN A 4 33.56 6.46 -43.93
C ASN A 4 33.09 5.49 -42.83
N LEU A 5 33.78 5.60 -41.69
CA LEU A 5 33.68 4.74 -40.54
C LEU A 5 32.85 5.44 -39.46
N TYR A 6 31.51 5.37 -39.50
CA TYR A 6 30.66 5.72 -38.35
C TYR A 6 29.32 4.97 -38.43
N SER A 7 29.18 3.91 -37.66
CA SER A 7 27.87 3.49 -37.15
C SER A 7 28.09 3.14 -35.69
N LEU A 8 27.97 4.20 -34.90
CA LEU A 8 28.03 4.18 -33.45
C LEU A 8 26.79 3.45 -32.93
N VAL A 9 27.04 2.53 -32.01
CA VAL A 9 26.06 1.79 -31.22
C VAL A 9 25.10 2.77 -30.54
N ALA A 10 23.82 2.75 -30.92
CA ALA A 10 22.74 3.35 -30.15
C ALA A 10 22.28 2.32 -29.11
N ALA A 11 23.05 2.18 -28.04
CA ALA A 11 22.55 1.56 -26.82
C ALA A 11 21.58 2.56 -26.18
N ILE A 12 20.30 2.23 -26.21
CA ILE A 12 19.26 2.94 -25.48
C ILE A 12 19.60 2.80 -23.99
N LEU A 13 20.20 3.85 -23.43
CA LEU A 13 20.24 4.08 -21.99
C LEU A 13 18.80 4.34 -21.55
N LEU A 14 18.07 3.29 -21.18
CA LEU A 14 16.95 3.41 -20.25
C LEU A 14 17.57 3.85 -18.93
N PRO A 15 17.31 5.08 -18.43
CA PRO A 15 17.79 5.44 -17.11
C PRO A 15 16.93 4.65 -16.13
N SER A 16 17.60 3.85 -15.33
CA SER A 16 17.11 3.30 -14.07
C SER A 16 16.65 4.44 -13.15
N PHE A 17 15.42 4.92 -13.33
CA PHE A 17 14.86 6.01 -12.52
C PHE A 17 14.29 5.54 -11.17
N ALA A 18 14.12 4.23 -10.95
CA ALA A 18 13.61 3.70 -9.68
C ALA A 18 14.57 3.95 -8.49
N ALA A 19 15.88 3.92 -8.71
CA ALA A 19 16.88 4.09 -7.65
C ALA A 19 17.10 5.55 -7.19
N ALA A 20 16.44 6.53 -7.81
CA ALA A 20 16.65 7.95 -7.51
C ALA A 20 15.74 8.52 -6.40
N GLN A 21 14.81 7.72 -5.85
CA GLN A 21 13.73 8.21 -4.98
C GLN A 21 13.82 7.73 -3.53
N LEU A 22 14.39 6.54 -3.30
CA LEU A 22 14.87 6.16 -1.97
C LEU A 22 16.06 7.04 -1.61
N SER A 23 16.10 7.55 -0.38
CA SER A 23 17.19 8.41 0.10
C SER A 23 18.43 7.62 0.54
N GLY A 24 18.36 6.29 0.60
CA GLY A 24 19.44 5.41 1.02
C GLY A 24 19.06 3.93 0.96
N SER A 25 19.87 3.07 1.59
CA SER A 25 19.52 1.65 1.74
C SER A 25 18.28 1.48 2.62
N VAL A 26 17.50 0.45 2.31
CA VAL A 26 16.39 -0.04 3.12
C VAL A 26 16.71 -1.45 3.62
N GLY A 27 15.91 -1.95 4.57
CA GLY A 27 16.07 -3.30 5.10
C GLY A 27 16.91 -3.38 6.39
N PRO A 28 17.03 -4.59 6.96
CA PRO A 28 17.79 -4.83 8.18
C PRO A 28 19.30 -4.66 7.97
N LEU A 29 20.00 -4.20 9.01
CA LEU A 29 21.45 -3.98 8.98
C LEU A 29 22.24 -5.30 9.10
N THR A 30 21.67 -6.30 9.77
CA THR A 30 22.31 -7.62 9.94
C THR A 30 21.48 -8.74 9.35
N THR A 31 22.16 -9.76 8.84
CA THR A 31 21.50 -10.89 8.16
C THR A 31 20.71 -11.77 9.13
N ARG A 32 19.65 -12.41 8.61
CA ARG A 32 18.93 -13.50 9.30
C ARG A 32 19.86 -14.55 9.90
N ALA A 33 20.89 -14.96 9.15
CA ALA A 33 21.85 -15.96 9.61
C ALA A 33 22.62 -15.50 10.87
N SER A 34 22.99 -14.22 10.94
CA SER A 34 23.63 -13.63 12.13
C SER A 34 22.68 -13.65 13.33
N LYS A 35 21.45 -13.17 13.17
CA LYS A 35 20.41 -13.14 14.21
C LYS A 35 20.01 -14.54 14.68
N ARG A 36 20.10 -15.56 13.81
CA ARG A 36 19.82 -16.97 14.12
C ARG A 36 20.92 -17.66 14.93
N SER A 37 22.03 -17.00 15.25
CA SER A 37 23.01 -17.50 16.23
C SER A 37 22.41 -17.70 17.62
N LYS A 38 21.31 -17.00 17.94
CA LYS A 38 20.50 -17.17 19.13
C LYS A 38 19.02 -17.29 18.76
N VAL A 39 18.42 -18.45 19.01
CA VAL A 39 17.01 -18.71 18.68
C VAL A 39 16.18 -18.91 19.95
N CYS A 40 15.16 -18.08 20.11
CA CYS A 40 14.14 -18.18 21.15
C CYS A 40 12.87 -18.77 20.53
N ASN A 41 12.79 -20.09 20.48
CA ASN A 41 11.61 -20.81 20.00
C ASN A 41 10.48 -20.66 21.02
N VAL A 42 9.31 -20.14 20.62
CA VAL A 42 8.16 -19.91 21.50
C VAL A 42 7.72 -21.16 22.29
N LEU A 43 7.96 -22.36 21.76
CA LEU A 43 7.66 -23.63 22.45
C LEU A 43 8.51 -23.80 23.74
N ASN A 44 9.73 -23.25 23.76
CA ASN A 44 10.59 -23.27 24.95
C ASN A 44 10.16 -22.25 26.02
N TYR A 45 9.21 -21.37 25.71
CA TYR A 45 8.66 -20.34 26.58
C TYR A 45 7.19 -20.61 26.92
N GLY A 46 6.76 -21.87 26.83
CA GLY A 46 5.39 -22.30 27.16
C GLY A 46 4.39 -22.24 26.01
N GLY A 47 4.84 -21.94 24.79
CA GLY A 47 4.01 -22.00 23.59
C GLY A 47 3.55 -23.43 23.30
N VAL A 48 2.31 -23.56 22.83
CA VAL A 48 1.71 -24.84 22.41
C VAL A 48 1.12 -24.65 21.02
N ALA A 49 1.47 -25.53 20.08
CA ALA A 49 0.87 -25.56 18.75
C ALA A 49 -0.58 -26.08 18.83
N SER A 50 -1.49 -25.17 19.14
CA SER A 50 -2.93 -25.35 19.13
C SER A 50 -3.62 -24.05 18.73
N LYS A 51 -4.64 -24.13 17.87
CA LYS A 51 -5.51 -22.98 17.48
C LYS A 51 -6.15 -22.24 18.65
N THR A 52 -6.19 -22.84 19.85
CA THR A 52 -6.86 -22.27 21.03
C THR A 52 -5.91 -21.88 22.16
N SER A 53 -4.67 -22.36 22.15
CA SER A 53 -3.70 -22.05 23.21
C SER A 53 -3.05 -20.69 22.95
N ASP A 54 -3.05 -19.81 23.95
CA ASP A 54 -2.56 -18.43 23.81
C ASP A 54 -1.04 -18.35 23.61
N ILE A 55 -0.62 -17.91 22.43
CA ILE A 55 0.79 -17.65 22.09
C ILE A 55 1.29 -16.29 22.59
N GLY A 56 0.41 -15.38 23.02
CA GLY A 56 0.80 -14.03 23.45
C GLY A 56 1.91 -14.03 24.51
N PRO A 57 1.71 -14.64 25.70
CA PRO A 57 2.73 -14.67 26.74
C PRO A 57 4.03 -15.42 26.35
N PRO A 58 3.98 -16.59 25.67
CA PRO A 58 5.18 -17.23 25.11
C PRO A 58 5.95 -16.36 24.11
N LEU A 59 5.26 -15.65 23.23
CA LEU A 59 5.86 -14.76 22.23
C LEU A 59 6.58 -13.58 22.91
N ALA A 60 5.93 -12.93 23.87
CA ALA A 60 6.54 -11.85 24.66
C ALA A 60 7.77 -12.33 25.45
N SER A 61 7.71 -13.53 26.02
CA SER A 61 8.82 -14.12 26.79
C SER A 61 10.01 -14.49 25.89
N ALA A 62 9.74 -15.07 24.72
CA ALA A 62 10.75 -15.35 23.71
C ALA A 62 11.41 -14.07 23.18
N PHE A 63 10.60 -13.03 22.92
CA PHE A 63 11.09 -11.70 22.57
C PHE A 63 11.99 -11.12 23.65
N ALA A 64 11.57 -11.10 24.92
CA ALA A 64 12.39 -10.59 26.01
C ALA A 64 13.78 -11.26 26.07
N ALA A 65 13.85 -12.56 25.74
CA ALA A 65 15.11 -13.29 25.67
C ALA A 65 15.94 -13.01 24.41
N CYS A 66 15.32 -12.71 23.26
CA CYS A 66 16.00 -12.57 21.96
C CYS A 66 16.00 -11.16 21.35
N LYS A 67 15.42 -10.16 22.01
CA LYS A 67 15.28 -8.80 21.47
C LYS A 67 16.60 -8.07 21.20
N THR A 68 17.74 -8.63 21.61
CA THR A 68 19.07 -8.12 21.30
C THR A 68 19.88 -9.22 20.63
N GLY A 69 20.05 -9.12 19.30
CA GLY A 69 20.90 -10.03 18.52
C GLY A 69 20.32 -11.43 18.26
N GLY A 70 19.00 -11.65 18.44
CA GLY A 70 18.39 -12.99 18.39
C GLY A 70 17.19 -13.11 17.45
N THR A 71 16.76 -14.36 17.21
CA THR A 71 15.54 -14.68 16.44
C THR A 71 14.48 -15.26 17.37
N VAL A 72 13.33 -14.60 17.45
CA VAL A 72 12.10 -15.20 17.97
C VAL A 72 11.54 -16.11 16.88
N TYR A 73 11.33 -17.38 17.21
CA TYR A 73 10.90 -18.38 16.24
C TYR A 73 9.55 -18.97 16.62
N VAL A 74 8.57 -18.84 15.72
CA VAL A 74 7.28 -19.52 15.75
C VAL A 74 7.32 -20.65 14.72
N PRO A 75 7.49 -21.92 15.14
CA PRO A 75 7.58 -23.06 14.23
C PRO A 75 6.30 -23.30 13.43
N PRO A 76 6.35 -24.16 12.39
CA PRO A 76 5.14 -24.64 11.74
C PRO A 76 4.14 -25.25 12.73
N GLY A 77 2.89 -24.82 12.63
CA GLY A 77 1.81 -25.21 13.52
C GLY A 77 0.75 -24.11 13.61
N ASP A 78 -0.35 -24.42 14.27
CA ASP A 78 -1.42 -23.47 14.54
C ASP A 78 -1.30 -22.93 15.96
N TYR A 79 -1.53 -21.63 16.16
CA TYR A 79 -1.38 -20.99 17.47
C TYR A 79 -2.53 -20.02 17.73
N GLY A 80 -3.28 -20.21 18.81
CA GLY A 80 -4.28 -19.23 19.24
C GLY A 80 -3.61 -17.99 19.83
N MET A 81 -4.24 -16.82 19.72
CA MET A 81 -3.78 -15.60 20.38
C MET A 81 -4.96 -14.90 21.05
N SER A 82 -4.96 -14.90 22.38
CA SER A 82 -5.95 -14.18 23.19
C SER A 82 -5.40 -12.95 23.89
N THR A 83 -4.08 -12.88 24.08
CA THR A 83 -3.41 -11.73 24.68
C THR A 83 -2.52 -11.05 23.63
N TRP A 84 -2.76 -9.76 23.40
CA TRP A 84 -1.97 -8.93 22.50
C TRP A 84 -0.55 -8.70 23.04
N VAL A 85 0.41 -8.50 22.14
CA VAL A 85 1.81 -8.26 22.52
C VAL A 85 2.31 -6.92 22.01
N THR A 86 3.05 -6.25 22.88
CA THR A 86 3.92 -5.12 22.54
C THR A 86 5.36 -5.58 22.67
N LEU A 87 6.08 -5.59 21.55
CA LEU A 87 7.47 -6.00 21.43
C LEU A 87 8.34 -4.74 21.30
N ASP A 88 8.67 -4.15 22.45
CA ASP A 88 9.34 -2.85 22.56
C ASP A 88 10.86 -2.96 22.79
N GLY A 89 11.61 -2.05 22.18
CA GLY A 89 13.03 -1.82 22.46
C GLY A 89 13.93 -2.96 21.96
N GLY A 90 13.68 -3.45 20.75
CA GLY A 90 14.50 -4.47 20.10
C GLY A 90 15.67 -3.88 19.29
N SER A 91 16.76 -4.64 19.17
CA SER A 91 17.93 -4.28 18.36
C SER A 91 18.54 -5.53 17.73
N ALA A 92 18.74 -5.50 16.41
CA ALA A 92 19.33 -6.60 15.65
C ALA A 92 18.61 -7.94 15.90
N TRP A 93 17.28 -7.95 15.78
CA TRP A 93 16.47 -9.13 16.07
C TRP A 93 15.49 -9.44 14.92
N ALA A 94 14.96 -10.66 14.92
CA ALA A 94 13.99 -11.10 13.91
C ALA A 94 12.83 -11.88 14.54
N LEU A 95 11.65 -11.77 13.93
CA LEU A 95 10.51 -12.64 14.16
C LEU A 95 10.36 -13.57 12.94
N GLN A 96 10.77 -14.83 13.09
CA GLN A 96 10.53 -15.86 12.08
C GLN A 96 9.19 -16.55 12.38
N LEU A 97 8.19 -16.26 11.55
CA LEU A 97 6.84 -16.81 11.61
C LEU A 97 6.67 -17.89 10.55
N ASP A 98 6.85 -19.16 10.91
CA ASP A 98 6.57 -20.30 10.04
C ASP A 98 5.25 -21.02 10.38
N GLY A 99 4.62 -20.64 11.49
CA GLY A 99 3.28 -21.08 11.88
C GLY A 99 2.18 -20.10 11.48
N ILE A 100 0.95 -20.43 11.88
CA ILE A 100 -0.24 -19.60 11.69
C ILE A 100 -0.77 -19.15 13.05
N ILE A 101 -0.89 -17.84 13.24
CA ILE A 101 -1.49 -17.25 14.43
C ILE A 101 -2.99 -16.99 14.16
N TYR A 102 -3.86 -17.53 14.99
CA TYR A 102 -5.31 -17.37 14.93
C TYR A 102 -5.78 -16.46 16.06
N ARG A 103 -6.52 -15.39 15.74
CA ARG A 103 -7.15 -14.55 16.76
C ARG A 103 -8.19 -15.36 17.54
N VAL A 104 -8.04 -15.39 18.86
CA VAL A 104 -9.04 -15.92 19.82
C VAL A 104 -9.53 -14.80 20.75
N GLY A 105 -8.69 -13.80 21.02
CA GLY A 105 -9.01 -12.65 21.88
C GLY A 105 -9.91 -11.63 21.19
N THR A 106 -10.56 -10.79 22.00
CA THR A 106 -11.53 -9.77 21.53
C THR A 106 -11.21 -8.34 21.97
N ALA A 107 -10.09 -8.14 22.68
CA ALA A 107 -9.67 -6.81 23.11
C ALA A 107 -9.39 -5.91 21.90
N GLY A 108 -9.57 -4.60 22.05
CA GLY A 108 -9.13 -3.61 21.05
C GLY A 108 -7.60 -3.49 21.02
N GLY A 109 -7.09 -2.60 20.15
CA GLY A 109 -5.64 -2.35 20.02
C GLY A 109 -5.04 -3.04 18.80
N ASN A 110 -3.81 -3.53 18.93
CA ASN A 110 -3.06 -4.25 17.89
C ASN A 110 -2.71 -5.63 18.44
N MET A 111 -2.94 -6.71 17.67
CA MET A 111 -2.56 -8.07 18.10
C MET A 111 -1.05 -8.15 18.33
N ILE A 112 -0.26 -7.66 17.36
CA ILE A 112 1.19 -7.53 17.45
C ILE A 112 1.57 -6.07 17.18
N LEU A 113 2.15 -5.41 18.18
CA LEU A 113 2.83 -4.13 18.05
C LEU A 113 4.34 -4.35 18.21
N VAL A 114 5.14 -3.96 17.22
CA VAL A 114 6.60 -3.83 17.35
C VAL A 114 6.91 -2.34 17.44
N GLU A 115 7.59 -1.92 18.50
CA GLU A 115 7.91 -0.50 18.67
C GLU A 115 9.34 -0.23 19.16
N SER A 116 9.80 1.00 18.93
CA SER A 116 11.12 1.52 19.35
C SER A 116 12.27 0.56 19.01
N THR A 117 12.28 0.05 17.77
CA THR A 117 13.14 -1.07 17.36
C THR A 117 14.05 -0.68 16.19
N THR A 118 15.28 -1.21 16.17
CA THR A 118 16.22 -1.05 15.05
C THR A 118 16.77 -2.38 14.56
N ASP A 119 17.09 -2.50 13.27
CA ASP A 119 17.63 -3.72 12.65
C ASP A 119 16.70 -4.93 12.87
N PHE A 120 15.51 -4.84 12.29
CA PHE A 120 14.40 -5.78 12.51
C PHE A 120 13.99 -6.52 11.24
N GLU A 121 13.56 -7.77 11.38
CA GLU A 121 13.04 -8.54 10.24
C GLU A 121 11.89 -9.44 10.69
N LEU A 122 10.71 -9.29 10.07
CA LEU A 122 9.59 -10.20 10.20
C LEU A 122 9.43 -10.98 8.90
N TYR A 123 9.57 -12.30 8.97
CA TYR A 123 9.50 -13.14 7.77
C TYR A 123 8.99 -14.55 8.04
N SER A 124 8.57 -15.23 6.98
CA SER A 124 8.43 -16.69 6.95
C SER A 124 9.54 -17.32 6.11
N SER A 125 10.23 -18.33 6.64
CA SER A 125 11.19 -19.11 5.84
C SER A 125 10.51 -20.03 4.82
N THR A 126 9.20 -20.21 4.96
CA THR A 126 8.39 -21.12 4.14
C THR A 126 7.43 -20.39 3.20
N SER A 127 7.39 -19.05 3.27
CA SER A 127 6.38 -18.21 2.59
C SER A 127 4.93 -18.64 2.88
N LYS A 128 4.71 -19.25 4.06
CA LYS A 128 3.40 -19.78 4.52
C LYS A 128 3.01 -19.30 5.91
N GLY A 129 3.87 -18.54 6.57
CA GLY A 129 3.55 -17.88 7.83
C GLY A 129 2.37 -16.93 7.66
N ALA A 130 1.41 -16.96 8.59
CA ALA A 130 0.21 -16.16 8.45
C ALA A 130 -0.36 -15.70 9.80
N ILE A 131 -1.11 -14.59 9.77
CA ILE A 131 -1.97 -14.16 10.86
C ILE A 131 -3.42 -14.17 10.36
N GLN A 132 -4.23 -15.06 10.91
CA GLN A 132 -5.67 -15.15 10.69
C GLN A 132 -6.41 -14.36 11.77
N GLY A 133 -6.95 -13.22 11.38
CA GLY A 133 -7.64 -12.29 12.26
C GLY A 133 -9.08 -12.65 12.60
N TYR A 134 -9.76 -13.52 11.83
CA TYR A 134 -11.19 -13.81 12.00
C TYR A 134 -12.03 -12.53 12.19
N GLY A 135 -11.77 -11.50 11.39
CA GLY A 135 -12.46 -10.22 11.38
C GLY A 135 -13.95 -10.36 11.15
N TYR A 136 -14.36 -11.33 10.32
CA TYR A 136 -15.77 -11.63 10.05
C TYR A 136 -16.64 -11.78 11.32
N THR A 137 -16.08 -12.20 12.46
CA THR A 137 -16.85 -12.31 13.71
C THR A 137 -17.26 -10.95 14.28
N PHE A 138 -16.51 -9.89 13.97
CA PHE A 138 -16.85 -8.50 14.30
C PHE A 138 -17.72 -7.87 13.22
N HIS A 139 -17.38 -8.09 11.95
CA HIS A 139 -18.08 -7.51 10.79
C HIS A 139 -19.51 -8.05 10.67
N ALA A 140 -19.74 -9.33 10.97
CA ALA A 140 -21.09 -9.92 11.05
C ALA A 140 -21.98 -9.25 12.11
N ALA A 141 -21.37 -8.58 13.10
CA ALA A 141 -22.06 -7.80 14.12
C ALA A 141 -22.09 -6.29 13.82
N GLY A 142 -21.58 -5.86 12.66
CA GLY A 142 -21.47 -4.44 12.27
C GLY A 142 -20.46 -3.66 13.12
N THR A 143 -19.40 -4.31 13.58
CA THR A 143 -18.37 -3.72 14.46
C THR A 143 -16.97 -3.99 13.93
N TYR A 144 -15.99 -3.25 14.46
CA TYR A 144 -14.56 -3.48 14.23
C TYR A 144 -13.87 -3.97 15.51
N GLY A 145 -12.73 -4.62 15.36
CA GLY A 145 -11.94 -5.18 16.46
C GLY A 145 -10.48 -4.69 16.49
N PRO A 146 -9.53 -5.52 16.94
CA PRO A 146 -8.11 -5.17 16.91
C PRO A 146 -7.54 -5.13 15.48
N ARG A 147 -6.42 -4.43 15.31
CA ARG A 147 -5.58 -4.47 14.11
C ARG A 147 -4.62 -5.65 14.20
N LEU A 148 -4.13 -6.20 13.09
CA LEU A 148 -3.22 -7.36 13.15
C LEU A 148 -1.79 -6.96 13.52
N LEU A 149 -1.18 -6.09 12.70
CA LEU A 149 0.23 -5.74 12.82
C LEU A 149 0.41 -4.22 12.81
N ARG A 150 1.17 -3.71 13.77
CA ARG A 150 1.66 -2.34 13.77
C ARG A 150 3.16 -2.32 14.05
N LEU A 151 3.90 -1.61 13.20
CA LEU A 151 5.26 -1.17 13.47
C LEU A 151 5.21 0.31 13.84
N GLN A 152 5.87 0.70 14.93
CA GLN A 152 5.89 2.10 15.39
C GLN A 152 7.30 2.51 15.76
N SER A 153 7.83 3.57 15.13
CA SER A 153 9.21 4.02 15.34
C SER A 153 10.23 2.90 15.13
N VAL A 154 10.07 2.14 14.04
CA VAL A 154 10.98 1.07 13.64
C VAL A 154 11.91 1.56 12.54
N THR A 155 13.21 1.32 12.68
CA THR A 155 14.24 1.71 11.70
C THR A 155 15.03 0.51 11.19
N ASP A 156 15.43 0.55 9.93
CA ASP A 156 16.27 -0.46 9.28
C ASP A 156 15.62 -1.84 9.40
N PHE A 157 14.55 -2.05 8.63
CA PHE A 157 13.72 -3.22 8.80
C PHE A 157 13.17 -3.79 7.51
N SER A 158 12.76 -5.06 7.56
CA SER A 158 11.92 -5.63 6.52
C SER A 158 10.77 -6.49 7.06
N VAL A 159 9.66 -6.53 6.32
CA VAL A 159 8.50 -7.40 6.56
C VAL A 159 8.13 -8.10 5.27
N HIS A 160 8.24 -9.42 5.22
CA HIS A 160 8.04 -10.14 3.96
C HIS A 160 7.66 -11.61 4.11
N ASP A 161 7.24 -12.23 3.01
CA ASP A 161 6.94 -13.66 2.93
C ASP A 161 5.85 -14.14 3.92
N ILE A 162 4.91 -13.28 4.29
CA ILE A 162 3.80 -13.61 5.20
C ILE A 162 2.44 -13.20 4.63
N ALA A 163 1.39 -13.85 5.10
CA ALA A 163 0.00 -13.50 4.80
C ALA A 163 -0.70 -12.84 6.01
N LEU A 164 -1.45 -11.77 5.77
CA LEU A 164 -2.31 -11.13 6.77
C LEU A 164 -3.77 -11.24 6.31
N VAL A 165 -4.59 -11.94 7.09
CA VAL A 165 -5.91 -12.39 6.61
C VAL A 165 -7.01 -12.03 7.58
N ASP A 166 -8.08 -11.45 7.07
CA ASP A 166 -9.34 -11.18 7.77
C ASP A 166 -9.12 -10.35 9.03
N SER A 167 -8.49 -9.18 8.89
CA SER A 167 -8.32 -8.29 10.05
C SER A 167 -9.68 -7.80 10.54
N PRO A 168 -9.93 -7.76 11.87
CA PRO A 168 -11.09 -7.07 12.42
C PRO A 168 -11.10 -5.55 12.18
N ALA A 169 -9.97 -4.96 11.80
CA ALA A 169 -9.79 -3.56 11.41
C ALA A 169 -8.64 -3.49 10.39
N PHE A 170 -7.59 -2.70 10.62
CA PHE A 170 -6.43 -2.58 9.72
C PHE A 170 -5.53 -3.82 9.77
N HIS A 171 -4.94 -4.19 8.63
CA HIS A 171 -4.06 -5.36 8.53
C HIS A 171 -2.63 -4.98 8.96
N PHE A 172 -2.03 -3.97 8.32
CA PHE A 172 -0.66 -3.56 8.59
C PHE A 172 -0.51 -2.03 8.61
N THR A 173 -0.02 -1.49 9.72
CA THR A 173 0.36 -0.07 9.81
C THR A 173 1.85 0.08 10.12
N MET A 174 2.51 0.98 9.39
CA MET A 174 3.85 1.48 9.67
C MET A 174 3.75 2.94 10.11
N ASP A 175 3.90 3.16 11.41
CA ASP A 175 3.87 4.46 12.05
C ASP A 175 5.28 4.99 12.26
N THR A 176 5.61 6.11 11.61
CA THR A 176 6.87 6.84 11.83
C THR A 176 8.09 5.91 11.66
N CYS A 177 8.05 5.07 10.63
CA CYS A 177 9.11 4.08 10.37
C CYS A 177 10.18 4.63 9.40
N THR A 178 11.37 4.04 9.38
CA THR A 178 12.48 4.53 8.53
C THR A 178 13.32 3.39 7.95
N ASN A 179 13.85 3.54 6.74
CA ASN A 179 14.72 2.55 6.07
C ASN A 179 14.08 1.15 5.97
N GLY A 180 12.81 1.11 5.54
CA GLY A 180 11.98 -0.09 5.54
C GLY A 180 11.83 -0.74 4.17
N GLU A 181 11.75 -2.06 4.12
CA GLU A 181 11.41 -2.83 2.90
C GLU A 181 10.27 -3.80 3.19
N VAL A 182 9.18 -3.74 2.41
CA VAL A 182 7.99 -4.59 2.58
C VAL A 182 7.67 -5.27 1.27
N TYR A 183 7.68 -6.60 1.24
CA TYR A 183 7.50 -7.33 -0.02
C TYR A 183 7.06 -8.77 0.11
N ASN A 184 6.67 -9.39 -1.01
CA ASN A 184 6.21 -10.78 -1.05
C ASN A 184 5.12 -11.02 0.00
N MET A 185 4.11 -10.15 0.02
CA MET A 185 3.00 -10.25 0.96
C MET A 185 1.67 -10.41 0.23
N ILE A 186 0.75 -11.08 0.90
CA ILE A 186 -0.65 -11.09 0.51
C ILE A 186 -1.52 -10.71 1.70
N ILE A 187 -2.37 -9.71 1.47
CA ILE A 187 -3.32 -9.19 2.45
C ILE A 187 -4.73 -9.45 1.92
N ARG A 188 -5.59 -10.05 2.75
CA ARG A 188 -6.96 -10.40 2.32
C ARG A 188 -7.97 -10.21 3.44
N GLY A 189 -8.73 -9.13 3.34
CA GLY A 189 -9.80 -8.74 4.26
C GLY A 189 -11.20 -8.84 3.68
N GLY A 190 -12.18 -8.46 4.50
CA GLY A 190 -13.59 -8.38 4.11
C GLY A 190 -13.88 -7.23 3.13
N ASN A 191 -15.02 -7.32 2.44
CA ASN A 191 -15.47 -6.36 1.45
C ASN A 191 -16.20 -5.15 2.07
N GLU A 192 -15.56 -4.43 2.99
CA GLU A 192 -16.03 -3.14 3.55
C GLU A 192 -14.87 -2.17 3.86
N GLY A 193 -15.22 -0.91 4.13
CA GLY A 193 -14.26 0.13 4.56
C GLY A 193 -13.69 -0.15 5.96
N GLY A 194 -12.66 0.59 6.37
CA GLY A 194 -11.98 0.42 7.67
C GLY A 194 -11.16 -0.87 7.82
N LEU A 195 -10.95 -1.60 6.71
CA LEU A 195 -10.19 -2.86 6.64
C LEU A 195 -8.88 -2.68 5.85
N ASP A 196 -8.22 -1.56 6.10
CA ASP A 196 -7.03 -1.05 5.43
C ASP A 196 -5.95 -2.14 5.29
N GLY A 197 -5.34 -2.21 4.12
CA GLY A 197 -4.26 -3.14 3.80
C GLY A 197 -2.95 -2.70 4.44
N ILE A 198 -2.26 -1.76 3.79
CA ILE A 198 -1.04 -1.14 4.29
C ILE A 198 -1.25 0.37 4.42
N ASP A 199 -1.14 0.87 5.65
CA ASP A 199 -0.95 2.30 5.93
C ASP A 199 0.51 2.57 6.27
N VAL A 200 1.11 3.59 5.64
CA VAL A 200 2.52 3.90 5.85
C VAL A 200 2.78 5.40 5.98
N TRP A 201 3.56 5.79 6.99
CA TRP A 201 4.20 7.09 7.07
C TRP A 201 5.57 7.00 7.75
N GLY A 202 6.45 7.93 7.43
CA GLY A 202 7.87 7.84 7.76
C GLY A 202 8.78 8.25 6.60
N THR A 203 9.98 7.68 6.51
CA THR A 203 10.91 8.07 5.45
C THR A 203 11.75 6.92 4.92
N ASN A 204 12.11 6.95 3.63
CA ASN A 204 12.96 5.94 3.01
C ASN A 204 12.36 4.52 3.15
N ILE A 205 11.18 4.30 2.57
CA ILE A 205 10.48 3.01 2.63
C ILE A 205 10.19 2.53 1.21
N TRP A 206 10.50 1.26 0.95
CA TRP A 206 10.19 0.55 -0.28
C TRP A 206 9.11 -0.49 -0.01
N VAL A 207 7.97 -0.39 -0.70
CA VAL A 207 6.91 -1.39 -0.67
C VAL A 207 6.77 -1.96 -2.07
N HIS A 208 6.95 -3.26 -2.26
CA HIS A 208 6.81 -3.87 -3.57
C HIS A 208 6.31 -5.29 -3.52
N ASP A 209 5.75 -5.81 -4.62
CA ASP A 209 5.30 -7.20 -4.69
C ASP A 209 4.27 -7.56 -3.59
N VAL A 210 3.19 -6.76 -3.52
CA VAL A 210 2.10 -6.94 -2.54
C VAL A 210 0.76 -7.05 -3.25
N GLU A 211 -0.02 -8.08 -2.90
CA GLU A 211 -1.43 -8.19 -3.27
C GLU A 211 -2.31 -7.80 -2.07
N VAL A 212 -3.32 -6.94 -2.31
CA VAL A 212 -4.32 -6.56 -1.31
C VAL A 212 -5.73 -6.77 -1.85
N THR A 213 -6.55 -7.45 -1.06
CA THR A 213 -8.01 -7.56 -1.23
C THR A 213 -8.71 -7.04 0.02
N ASN A 214 -9.63 -6.09 -0.12
CA ASN A 214 -10.46 -5.50 0.94
C ASN A 214 -11.52 -4.55 0.31
N LYS A 215 -12.01 -3.53 1.03
CA LYS A 215 -12.74 -2.42 0.40
C LYS A 215 -12.36 -1.04 0.94
N ASP A 216 -11.13 -0.94 1.46
CA ASP A 216 -10.48 0.29 1.90
C ASP A 216 -9.04 0.33 1.36
N GLU A 217 -8.13 1.06 2.00
CA GLU A 217 -6.76 1.28 1.54
C GLU A 217 -6.07 0.01 1.02
N CYS A 218 -5.51 0.09 -0.19
CA CYS A 218 -4.60 -0.94 -0.72
C CYS A 218 -3.21 -0.76 -0.08
N VAL A 219 -2.38 0.10 -0.68
CA VAL A 219 -1.18 0.67 -0.05
C VAL A 219 -1.35 2.17 -0.05
N THR A 220 -1.41 2.78 1.14
CA THR A 220 -1.75 4.19 1.31
C THR A 220 -0.71 4.92 2.15
N VAL A 221 -0.21 6.03 1.60
CA VAL A 221 0.74 6.90 2.29
C VAL A 221 -0.02 7.95 3.13
N LYS A 222 0.36 8.08 4.40
CA LYS A 222 -0.14 9.12 5.32
C LYS A 222 0.95 10.16 5.59
N SER A 223 0.56 11.27 6.23
CA SER A 223 1.49 12.37 6.58
C SER A 223 2.02 12.22 8.02
N PRO A 224 3.30 12.57 8.31
CA PRO A 224 4.33 13.03 7.38
C PRO A 224 5.06 11.87 6.67
N ALA A 225 5.40 12.05 5.40
CA ALA A 225 6.12 11.03 4.62
C ALA A 225 7.13 11.61 3.64
N SER A 226 8.28 10.94 3.46
CA SER A 226 9.16 11.30 2.35
C SER A 226 9.99 10.14 1.79
N HIS A 227 10.41 10.25 0.53
CA HIS A 227 11.35 9.30 -0.11
C HIS A 227 10.82 7.87 -0.05
N MET A 228 9.68 7.61 -0.68
CA MET A 228 9.11 6.27 -0.74
C MET A 228 8.94 5.80 -2.18
N LEU A 229 9.20 4.50 -2.38
CA LEU A 229 8.94 3.80 -3.63
C LEU A 229 7.90 2.72 -3.35
N ILE A 230 6.78 2.77 -4.06
CA ILE A 230 5.71 1.79 -3.96
C ILE A 230 5.50 1.20 -5.35
N GLU A 231 5.86 -0.06 -5.59
CA GLU A 231 5.80 -0.61 -6.94
C GLU A 231 5.38 -2.07 -7.04
N ASP A 232 4.88 -2.49 -8.21
CA ASP A 232 4.40 -3.85 -8.44
C ASP A 232 3.33 -4.24 -7.39
N ILE A 233 2.28 -3.41 -7.32
CA ILE A 233 1.16 -3.57 -6.39
C ILE A 233 -0.07 -4.09 -7.11
N TYR A 234 -0.68 -5.12 -6.54
CA TYR A 234 -1.92 -5.70 -7.02
C TYR A 234 -3.08 -5.42 -6.06
N CYS A 235 -3.87 -4.41 -6.37
CA CYS A 235 -5.12 -4.13 -5.66
C CYS A 235 -6.24 -4.97 -6.29
N ASN A 236 -6.40 -6.20 -5.80
CA ASN A 236 -7.32 -7.19 -6.33
C ASN A 236 -8.65 -7.14 -5.56
N TRP A 237 -9.60 -6.34 -6.03
CA TRP A 237 -10.83 -6.00 -5.31
C TRP A 237 -10.51 -5.32 -3.97
N SER A 238 -10.22 -4.02 -4.03
CA SER A 238 -9.78 -3.21 -2.89
C SER A 238 -10.54 -1.87 -2.84
N GLY A 239 -10.23 -1.00 -1.90
CA GLY A 239 -10.48 0.43 -2.09
C GLY A 239 -9.53 1.03 -3.14
N GLY A 240 -8.28 0.55 -3.19
CA GLY A 240 -7.23 1.07 -4.08
C GLY A 240 -6.19 1.88 -3.32
N CYS A 241 -5.09 2.23 -3.99
CA CYS A 241 -4.03 3.03 -3.38
C CYS A 241 -4.47 4.48 -3.16
N ALA A 242 -3.88 5.14 -2.18
CA ALA A 242 -4.16 6.54 -1.91
C ALA A 242 -3.01 7.30 -1.23
N ILE A 243 -3.19 8.62 -1.13
CA ILE A 243 -2.52 9.49 -0.17
C ILE A 243 -3.60 10.17 0.69
N GLY A 244 -3.42 10.13 2.01
CA GLY A 244 -4.31 10.78 2.98
C GLY A 244 -5.19 9.80 3.75
N SER A 245 -6.19 10.27 4.50
CA SER A 245 -6.65 11.67 4.61
C SER A 245 -5.59 12.64 5.09
N LEU A 246 -5.65 13.87 4.56
CA LEU A 246 -4.69 14.93 4.83
C LEU A 246 -5.39 16.12 5.50
N GLY A 247 -4.76 16.64 6.55
CA GLY A 247 -5.30 17.72 7.37
C GLY A 247 -4.30 18.86 7.56
N ALA A 248 -4.22 19.38 8.79
CA ALA A 248 -3.26 20.42 9.14
C ALA A 248 -1.82 19.91 9.06
N ASP A 249 -0.91 20.82 8.70
CA ASP A 249 0.54 20.63 8.70
C ASP A 249 1.00 19.40 7.88
N THR A 250 0.29 19.13 6.78
CA THR A 250 0.63 18.03 5.86
C THR A 250 2.04 18.22 5.31
N ALA A 251 2.86 17.18 5.37
CA ALA A 251 4.24 17.21 4.89
C ALA A 251 4.57 15.88 4.19
N ILE A 252 4.23 15.82 2.90
CA ILE A 252 4.53 14.66 2.04
C ILE A 252 5.37 15.09 0.85
N SER A 253 6.48 14.40 0.59
CA SER A 253 7.32 14.70 -0.58
C SER A 253 8.05 13.48 -1.14
N ASN A 254 8.42 13.51 -2.43
CA ASN A 254 9.28 12.49 -3.05
C ASN A 254 8.69 11.07 -2.92
N ILE A 255 7.43 10.90 -3.35
CA ILE A 255 6.74 9.60 -3.34
C ILE A 255 6.57 9.13 -4.78
N VAL A 256 6.92 7.89 -5.05
CA VAL A 256 6.68 7.26 -6.35
C VAL A 256 5.80 6.04 -6.19
N TYR A 257 4.73 5.97 -6.98
CA TYR A 257 4.02 4.74 -7.28
C TYR A 257 4.32 4.33 -8.72
N GLU A 258 4.75 3.09 -8.93
CA GLU A 258 5.12 2.54 -10.24
C GLU A 258 4.47 1.16 -10.41
N ASN A 259 3.98 0.81 -11.60
CA ASN A 259 3.43 -0.52 -11.88
C ASN A 259 2.33 -0.95 -10.89
N VAL A 260 1.22 -0.22 -10.84
CA VAL A 260 0.07 -0.55 -9.99
C VAL A 260 -1.05 -1.12 -10.85
N TYR A 261 -1.50 -2.32 -10.53
CA TYR A 261 -2.65 -2.96 -11.16
C TYR A 261 -3.84 -2.95 -10.20
N THR A 262 -4.96 -2.39 -10.64
CA THR A 262 -6.15 -2.21 -9.81
C THR A 262 -7.40 -2.79 -10.46
N TRP A 263 -8.00 -3.79 -9.83
CA TRP A 263 -9.20 -4.48 -10.29
C TRP A 263 -10.37 -4.25 -9.32
N GLU A 264 -11.56 -3.95 -9.84
CA GLU A 264 -12.83 -3.89 -9.09
C GLU A 264 -12.74 -3.10 -7.76
N SER A 265 -12.09 -1.94 -7.82
CA SER A 265 -11.77 -1.11 -6.65
C SER A 265 -12.49 0.23 -6.64
N ASN A 266 -12.41 0.96 -5.52
CA ASN A 266 -13.02 2.29 -5.42
C ASN A 266 -12.29 3.29 -6.33
N GLN A 267 -10.96 3.23 -6.40
CA GLN A 267 -10.12 4.05 -7.29
C GLN A 267 -8.88 3.30 -7.76
N MET A 268 -8.25 3.77 -8.84
CA MET A 268 -6.86 3.40 -9.14
C MET A 268 -5.90 4.15 -8.21
N PHE A 269 -6.11 5.46 -8.02
CA PHE A 269 -5.41 6.25 -7.03
C PHE A 269 -6.24 7.44 -6.56
N MET A 270 -6.21 7.74 -5.26
CA MET A 270 -6.85 8.92 -4.71
C MET A 270 -5.90 9.75 -3.84
N ILE A 271 -5.94 11.07 -3.97
CA ILE A 271 -5.35 11.99 -2.98
C ILE A 271 -6.51 12.71 -2.30
N LYS A 272 -6.69 12.50 -0.99
CA LYS A 272 -7.88 12.98 -0.24
C LYS A 272 -7.51 13.94 0.89
N SER A 273 -8.18 15.09 0.90
CA SER A 273 -8.13 16.07 1.99
C SER A 273 -9.48 16.78 2.12
N ASN A 274 -9.73 17.41 3.26
CA ASN A 274 -10.84 18.37 3.40
C ASN A 274 -10.40 19.56 4.27
N GLY A 275 -10.09 20.69 3.63
CA GLY A 275 -9.45 21.83 4.31
C GLY A 275 -7.97 21.55 4.62
N GLY A 276 -7.50 21.98 5.80
CA GLY A 276 -6.13 21.73 6.25
C GLY A 276 -5.07 22.70 5.69
N SER A 277 -3.80 22.33 5.86
CA SER A 277 -2.62 23.13 5.51
C SER A 277 -1.41 22.23 5.20
N GLY A 278 -0.33 22.82 4.72
CA GLY A 278 0.87 22.07 4.31
C GLY A 278 0.82 21.65 2.85
N SER A 279 1.59 20.61 2.47
CA SER A 279 1.74 20.22 1.08
C SER A 279 2.03 18.74 0.83
N VAL A 280 1.59 18.27 -0.35
CA VAL A 280 2.09 17.07 -1.02
C VAL A 280 2.84 17.54 -2.26
N ASN A 281 4.13 17.20 -2.38
CA ASN A 281 4.93 17.67 -3.51
C ASN A 281 5.92 16.65 -4.08
N ASN A 282 6.36 16.86 -5.32
CA ASN A 282 7.37 16.04 -6.00
C ASN A 282 7.01 14.55 -6.03
N CYS A 283 5.77 14.20 -6.45
CA CYS A 283 5.32 12.81 -6.51
C CYS A 283 5.06 12.35 -7.94
N GLN A 284 5.27 11.06 -8.19
CA GLN A 284 5.11 10.45 -9.52
C GLN A 284 4.24 9.19 -9.42
N PHE A 285 3.30 9.04 -10.35
CA PHE A 285 2.34 7.95 -10.39
C PHE A 285 2.33 7.36 -11.80
N ASN A 286 3.09 6.29 -12.00
CA ASN A 286 3.49 5.79 -13.30
C ASN A 286 2.98 4.37 -13.54
N ASN A 287 2.64 4.07 -14.80
CA ASN A 287 2.31 2.72 -15.26
C ASN A 287 1.15 2.09 -14.47
N PHE A 288 0.01 2.78 -14.41
CA PHE A 288 -1.18 2.20 -13.79
C PHE A 288 -2.04 1.48 -14.83
N ILE A 289 -2.53 0.30 -14.46
CA ILE A 289 -3.57 -0.43 -15.21
C ILE A 289 -4.78 -0.59 -14.29
N GLY A 290 -5.96 -0.23 -14.79
CA GLY A 290 -7.19 -0.39 -14.02
C GLY A 290 -8.34 -0.95 -14.85
N HIS A 291 -9.20 -1.75 -14.22
CA HIS A 291 -10.42 -2.28 -14.83
C HIS A 291 -11.57 -2.30 -13.81
N SER A 292 -12.77 -1.95 -14.27
CA SER A 292 -14.04 -1.95 -13.51
C SER A 292 -14.03 -1.11 -12.22
N ASN A 293 -13.04 -0.25 -12.05
CA ASN A 293 -12.94 0.63 -10.88
C ASN A 293 -14.00 1.74 -10.93
N ALA A 294 -14.44 2.20 -9.76
CA ALA A 294 -15.42 3.29 -9.67
C ALA A 294 -14.81 4.66 -10.07
N TYR A 295 -13.61 4.97 -9.61
CA TYR A 295 -12.78 6.09 -10.07
C TYR A 295 -11.46 5.57 -10.67
N SER A 296 -10.79 6.42 -11.45
CA SER A 296 -9.42 6.16 -11.90
C SER A 296 -8.46 7.09 -11.15
N LEU A 297 -8.15 8.27 -11.69
CA LEU A 297 -7.41 9.32 -11.00
C LEU A 297 -8.40 10.23 -10.26
N ASP A 298 -8.31 10.27 -8.93
CA ASP A 298 -9.13 11.13 -8.08
C ASP A 298 -8.27 12.00 -7.12
N ILE A 299 -8.04 13.26 -7.47
CA ILE A 299 -7.55 14.25 -6.51
C ILE A 299 -8.76 14.98 -5.95
N ASN A 300 -9.04 14.81 -4.66
CA ASN A 300 -10.23 15.32 -4.01
C ASN A 300 -9.88 16.15 -2.78
N GLY A 301 -9.81 17.47 -2.98
CA GLY A 301 -9.57 18.48 -1.94
C GLY A 301 -10.78 18.79 -1.05
N TYR A 302 -11.91 18.12 -1.27
CA TYR A 302 -13.18 18.30 -0.55
C TYR A 302 -13.79 16.96 -0.16
N TRP A 303 -12.96 16.00 0.26
CA TRP A 303 -13.40 14.64 0.52
C TRP A 303 -14.41 14.60 1.67
N SER A 304 -15.66 14.26 1.37
CA SER A 304 -16.81 14.44 2.26
C SER A 304 -16.85 13.51 3.46
N ASP A 305 -16.14 12.38 3.38
CA ASP A 305 -16.07 11.40 4.47
C ASP A 305 -15.05 11.81 5.55
N GLU A 306 -14.26 12.87 5.29
CA GLU A 306 -13.44 13.55 6.27
C GLU A 306 -14.11 14.83 6.76
N SER A 307 -14.06 15.07 8.06
CA SER A 307 -14.50 16.35 8.63
C SER A 307 -13.56 17.48 8.19
N PRO A 308 -14.07 18.65 7.77
CA PRO A 308 -13.20 19.76 7.35
C PRO A 308 -12.20 20.17 8.44
N ALA A 309 -10.91 20.12 8.12
CA ALA A 309 -9.83 20.64 8.93
C ALA A 309 -9.68 22.16 8.72
N ALA A 310 -9.29 22.88 9.78
CA ALA A 310 -9.04 24.32 9.67
C ALA A 310 -7.87 24.62 8.73
N GLY A 311 -8.06 25.58 7.83
CA GLY A 311 -7.05 26.02 6.87
C GLY A 311 -7.64 26.20 5.47
N ASN A 312 -6.80 26.66 4.54
CA ASN A 312 -7.23 27.01 3.18
C ASN A 312 -7.22 25.81 2.22
N GLY A 313 -6.77 24.64 2.67
CA GLY A 313 -6.52 23.48 1.83
C GLY A 313 -5.05 23.05 1.91
N VAL A 314 -4.81 21.75 1.75
CA VAL A 314 -3.49 21.21 1.47
C VAL A 314 -3.08 21.57 0.05
N LEU A 315 -1.85 22.05 -0.14
CA LEU A 315 -1.30 22.34 -1.47
C LEU A 315 -0.82 21.04 -2.14
N PHE A 316 -1.28 20.79 -3.35
CA PHE A 316 -0.77 19.71 -4.20
C PHE A 316 0.06 20.32 -5.34
N GLU A 317 1.37 20.06 -5.35
CA GLU A 317 2.33 20.72 -6.24
C GLU A 317 3.30 19.74 -6.87
N ASN A 318 3.66 19.94 -8.14
CA ASN A 318 4.64 19.10 -8.84
C ASN A 318 4.31 17.60 -8.73
N LEU A 319 3.10 17.25 -9.18
CA LEU A 319 2.61 15.87 -9.23
C LEU A 319 2.51 15.42 -10.69
N SER A 320 3.01 14.23 -11.00
CA SER A 320 2.97 13.66 -12.35
C SER A 320 2.24 12.33 -12.40
N PHE A 321 1.33 12.19 -13.36
CA PHE A 321 0.53 11.00 -13.61
C PHE A 321 0.80 10.57 -15.05
N ASN A 322 1.53 9.48 -15.23
CA ASN A 322 2.04 9.09 -16.54
C ASN A 322 1.75 7.62 -16.88
N ASN A 323 1.30 7.39 -18.11
CA ASN A 323 1.07 6.05 -18.66
C ASN A 323 0.01 5.25 -17.88
N TRP A 324 -1.22 5.77 -17.87
CA TRP A 324 -2.37 5.11 -17.24
C TRP A 324 -3.27 4.52 -18.31
N LYS A 325 -3.68 3.26 -18.13
CA LYS A 325 -4.43 2.49 -19.13
C LYS A 325 -5.53 1.64 -18.51
N GLY A 326 -6.48 1.24 -19.35
CA GLY A 326 -7.54 0.31 -19.01
C GLY A 326 -8.92 0.95 -19.06
N THR A 327 -9.80 0.51 -18.16
CA THR A 327 -11.22 0.86 -18.18
C THR A 327 -11.77 1.24 -16.80
N CYS A 328 -12.87 1.99 -16.78
CA CYS A 328 -13.60 2.35 -15.56
C CYS A 328 -15.09 2.00 -15.71
N ALA A 329 -15.77 1.70 -14.61
CA ALA A 329 -17.13 1.15 -14.67
C ALA A 329 -18.15 2.09 -15.34
N ASP A 330 -18.13 3.38 -14.99
CA ASP A 330 -19.02 4.41 -15.55
C ASP A 330 -18.33 5.78 -15.56
N GLY A 331 -17.64 6.07 -16.66
CA GLY A 331 -16.91 7.32 -16.87
C GLY A 331 -17.80 8.56 -17.04
N ALA A 332 -19.11 8.39 -17.25
CA ALA A 332 -20.06 9.51 -17.31
C ALA A 332 -20.51 9.94 -15.91
N THR A 333 -20.59 9.01 -14.96
CA THR A 333 -20.87 9.33 -13.56
C THR A 333 -19.59 9.74 -12.82
N ARG A 334 -18.53 8.94 -12.95
CA ARG A 334 -17.23 9.11 -12.29
C ARG A 334 -16.13 9.17 -13.34
N GLY A 335 -15.83 10.40 -13.75
CA GLY A 335 -14.84 10.67 -14.79
C GLY A 335 -13.46 10.09 -14.44
N PRO A 336 -12.74 9.46 -15.38
CA PRO A 336 -11.45 8.84 -15.08
C PRO A 336 -10.35 9.86 -14.77
N ILE A 337 -10.54 11.14 -15.15
CA ILE A 337 -9.78 12.27 -14.61
C ILE A 337 -10.73 13.10 -13.74
N ASN A 338 -10.54 13.03 -12.42
CA ASN A 338 -11.21 13.89 -11.45
C ASN A 338 -10.15 14.62 -10.62
N VAL A 339 -9.88 15.89 -10.92
CA VAL A 339 -8.87 16.70 -10.25
C VAL A 339 -9.52 17.95 -9.65
N VAL A 340 -9.98 17.81 -8.42
CA VAL A 340 -10.72 18.84 -7.69
C VAL A 340 -9.87 19.36 -6.54
N CYS A 341 -9.23 20.50 -6.74
CA CYS A 341 -8.30 21.07 -5.78
C CYS A 341 -8.98 22.11 -4.86
N PRO A 342 -8.47 22.33 -3.64
CA PRO A 342 -8.99 23.37 -2.76
C PRO A 342 -8.86 24.76 -3.39
N SER A 343 -9.92 25.57 -3.34
CA SER A 343 -9.93 26.93 -3.88
C SER A 343 -9.01 27.89 -3.15
N GLY A 344 -8.73 27.63 -1.87
CA GLY A 344 -7.76 28.39 -1.06
C GLY A 344 -6.31 27.93 -1.21
N ALA A 345 -6.09 26.76 -1.84
CA ALA A 345 -4.77 26.23 -2.18
C ALA A 345 -4.82 25.53 -3.56
N PRO A 346 -5.01 26.27 -4.67
CA PRO A 346 -5.09 25.67 -6.01
C PRO A 346 -3.86 24.80 -6.32
N CYS A 347 -4.08 23.65 -6.96
CA CYS A 347 -2.98 22.78 -7.38
C CYS A 347 -2.15 23.45 -8.47
N VAL A 348 -0.83 23.27 -8.41
CA VAL A 348 0.12 23.81 -9.40
C VAL A 348 1.07 22.74 -9.88
N ASP A 349 1.61 22.90 -11.09
CA ASP A 349 2.56 21.97 -11.70
C ASP A 349 2.08 20.51 -11.75
N ILE A 350 0.79 20.32 -12.03
CA ILE A 350 0.21 18.98 -12.25
C ILE A 350 0.43 18.55 -13.70
N THR A 351 1.01 17.39 -13.92
CA THR A 351 1.24 16.84 -15.27
C THR A 351 0.50 15.52 -15.44
N ILE A 352 -0.38 15.45 -16.44
CA ILE A 352 -1.08 14.23 -16.84
C ILE A 352 -0.66 13.89 -18.27
N SER A 353 0.10 12.81 -18.46
CA SER A 353 0.62 12.38 -19.76
C SER A 353 0.30 10.92 -20.04
N ASN A 354 0.09 10.58 -21.31
CA ASN A 354 -0.18 9.20 -21.75
C ASN A 354 -1.34 8.54 -20.96
N PHE A 355 -2.39 9.30 -20.67
CA PHE A 355 -3.56 8.85 -19.94
C PHE A 355 -4.64 8.38 -20.93
N ALA A 356 -4.90 7.08 -20.96
CA ALA A 356 -5.83 6.43 -21.88
C ALA A 356 -6.73 5.47 -21.11
N MET A 357 -7.79 6.00 -20.49
CA MET A 357 -8.85 5.22 -19.88
C MET A 357 -10.09 5.24 -20.77
N TRP A 358 -10.98 4.25 -20.61
CA TRP A 358 -12.29 4.28 -21.26
C TRP A 358 -13.39 3.71 -20.38
N THR A 359 -14.59 4.27 -20.50
CA THR A 359 -15.78 3.76 -19.81
C THR A 359 -16.22 2.37 -20.32
N GLU A 360 -16.63 1.50 -19.40
CA GLU A 360 -17.21 0.17 -19.69
C GLU A 360 -18.69 0.25 -20.04
N THR A 361 -19.36 1.31 -19.58
CA THR A 361 -20.78 1.58 -19.84
C THR A 361 -20.96 2.92 -20.54
N GLY A 362 -21.92 2.97 -21.47
CA GLY A 362 -22.16 4.15 -22.29
C GLY A 362 -21.15 4.32 -23.44
N SER A 363 -21.05 5.54 -23.96
CA SER A 363 -20.24 5.86 -25.15
C SER A 363 -19.48 7.19 -25.02
N TYR A 364 -19.39 7.73 -23.81
CA TYR A 364 -18.66 8.94 -23.49
C TYR A 364 -18.28 8.94 -22.01
N GLU A 365 -17.28 9.74 -21.67
CA GLU A 365 -16.83 9.96 -20.29
C GLU A 365 -16.47 11.43 -20.07
N TYR A 366 -16.27 11.82 -18.81
CA TYR A 366 -15.92 13.18 -18.44
C TYR A 366 -14.52 13.28 -17.84
N TYR A 367 -13.81 14.37 -18.15
CA TYR A 367 -12.70 14.85 -17.34
C TYR A 367 -13.16 16.09 -16.56
N LYS A 368 -12.91 16.10 -15.26
CA LYS A 368 -13.33 17.17 -14.33
C LYS A 368 -12.10 17.77 -13.67
N CYS A 369 -11.94 19.08 -13.80
CA CYS A 369 -10.84 19.83 -13.20
C CYS A 369 -11.37 21.07 -12.49
N GLU A 370 -10.92 21.32 -11.27
CA GLU A 370 -11.26 22.51 -10.49
C GLU A 370 -10.01 23.01 -9.74
N ASN A 371 -9.75 24.33 -9.80
CA ASN A 371 -8.60 24.95 -9.14
C ASN A 371 -7.25 24.25 -9.42
N ALA A 372 -7.09 23.60 -10.58
CA ALA A 372 -5.94 22.78 -10.91
C ALA A 372 -5.19 23.31 -12.14
N TRP A 373 -3.88 23.50 -11.98
CA TRP A 373 -3.00 24.08 -12.99
C TRP A 373 -1.86 23.15 -13.40
N GLY A 374 -1.55 23.15 -14.68
CA GLY A 374 -0.48 22.33 -15.26
C GLY A 374 -0.78 21.94 -16.71
N SER A 375 -0.56 20.68 -17.07
CA SER A 375 -0.71 20.19 -18.45
C SER A 375 -1.33 18.79 -18.51
N GLY A 376 -2.22 18.58 -19.49
CA GLY A 376 -2.93 17.32 -19.72
C GLY A 376 -4.38 17.31 -19.24
N GLY A 377 -5.22 16.49 -19.88
CA GLY A 377 -6.65 16.41 -19.58
C GLY A 377 -7.36 17.76 -19.66
N CYS A 378 -8.11 18.09 -18.61
CA CYS A 378 -8.85 19.35 -18.46
C CYS A 378 -8.11 20.46 -17.69
N LEU A 379 -6.82 20.27 -17.38
CA LEU A 379 -6.03 21.22 -16.60
C LEU A 379 -5.84 22.55 -17.34
N LYS A 380 -5.83 23.67 -16.59
CA LYS A 380 -5.49 24.98 -17.16
C LYS A 380 -3.99 25.24 -17.07
N SER A 381 -3.44 25.95 -18.05
CA SER A 381 -2.00 26.26 -18.10
C SER A 381 -1.61 27.52 -17.31
N GLY A 382 -0.50 27.46 -16.57
CA GLY A 382 0.30 28.65 -16.19
C GLY A 382 -0.35 29.66 -15.25
N GLY A 383 -1.20 29.22 -14.32
CA GLY A 383 -1.82 30.07 -13.31
C GLY A 383 -1.81 29.44 -11.92
N SER A 384 -2.38 30.15 -10.96
CA SER A 384 -2.52 29.72 -9.56
C SER A 384 -3.78 30.26 -8.88
N SER A 385 -4.67 30.90 -9.65
CA SER A 385 -5.95 31.42 -9.14
C SER A 385 -7.02 30.33 -9.10
N SER A 386 -8.02 30.51 -8.23
CA SER A 386 -9.18 29.63 -8.23
C SER A 386 -10.01 29.76 -9.51
N TYR A 387 -10.66 28.67 -9.90
CA TYR A 387 -11.64 28.65 -10.99
C TYR A 387 -12.66 27.53 -10.73
N ALA A 388 -13.92 27.81 -11.06
CA ALA A 388 -15.00 26.83 -10.93
C ALA A 388 -14.77 25.61 -11.84
N ILE A 389 -15.32 24.45 -11.43
CA ILE A 389 -15.15 23.19 -12.14
C ILE A 389 -15.37 23.31 -13.66
N VAL A 390 -14.42 22.78 -14.42
CA VAL A 390 -14.51 22.62 -15.87
C VAL A 390 -14.72 21.13 -16.15
N THR A 391 -15.71 20.85 -16.99
CA THR A 391 -15.99 19.48 -17.45
C THR A 391 -15.70 19.40 -18.94
N GLN A 392 -14.83 18.48 -19.33
CA GLN A 392 -14.56 18.12 -20.72
C GLN A 392 -15.24 16.78 -21.02
N THR A 393 -15.99 16.71 -22.12
CA THR A 393 -16.61 15.46 -22.58
C THR A 393 -15.70 14.78 -23.60
N VAL A 394 -15.42 13.49 -23.38
CA VAL A 394 -14.68 12.63 -24.30
C VAL A 394 -15.67 11.64 -24.90
N THR A 395 -15.89 11.71 -26.21
CA THR A 395 -16.96 10.96 -26.92
C THR A 395 -16.45 9.77 -27.73
N SER A 396 -15.17 9.44 -27.61
CA SER A 396 -14.53 8.32 -28.29
C SER A 396 -13.39 7.76 -27.45
N ALA A 397 -13.24 6.43 -27.45
CA ALA A 397 -12.18 5.75 -26.73
C ALA A 397 -10.78 6.30 -27.09
N PRO A 398 -9.98 6.73 -26.10
CA PRO A 398 -8.60 7.12 -26.34
C PRO A 398 -7.78 6.00 -27.00
N SER A 399 -6.93 6.35 -27.96
CA SER A 399 -6.04 5.37 -28.59
C SER A 399 -5.12 4.73 -27.55
N GLY A 400 -5.04 3.39 -27.55
CA GLY A 400 -4.17 2.64 -26.66
C GLY A 400 -4.68 2.52 -25.21
N TYR A 401 -5.99 2.65 -24.99
CA TYR A 401 -6.64 2.38 -23.70
C TYR A 401 -6.64 0.90 -23.31
N SER A 402 -6.70 -0.01 -24.30
CA SER A 402 -6.69 -1.45 -24.06
C SER A 402 -5.44 -1.86 -23.28
N ALA A 403 -5.64 -2.58 -22.18
CA ALA A 403 -4.60 -3.06 -21.28
C ALA A 403 -4.81 -4.56 -20.98
N PRO A 404 -3.74 -5.30 -20.64
CA PRO A 404 -3.86 -6.67 -20.16
C PRO A 404 -4.49 -6.73 -18.76
N THR A 405 -5.17 -7.85 -18.46
CA THR A 405 -5.67 -8.17 -17.12
C THR A 405 -4.74 -9.12 -16.38
N MET A 406 -4.95 -9.28 -15.07
CA MET A 406 -4.24 -10.27 -14.26
C MET A 406 -5.02 -11.60 -14.22
N PRO A 407 -4.33 -12.76 -14.18
CA PRO A 407 -5.00 -14.06 -14.21
C PRO A 407 -5.78 -14.40 -12.92
N SER A 408 -5.51 -13.68 -11.83
CA SER A 408 -6.08 -13.94 -10.50
C SER A 408 -7.14 -12.91 -10.09
N ASP A 409 -7.66 -12.13 -11.04
CA ASP A 409 -8.71 -11.14 -10.78
C ASP A 409 -9.93 -11.81 -10.13
N LEU A 410 -10.30 -11.33 -8.94
CA LEU A 410 -11.39 -11.92 -8.17
C LEU A 410 -12.74 -11.64 -8.82
N ALA A 411 -13.56 -12.67 -8.97
CA ALA A 411 -14.94 -12.53 -9.45
C ALA A 411 -15.87 -11.88 -8.41
N SER A 412 -15.50 -11.92 -7.13
CA SER A 412 -16.25 -11.33 -6.01
C SER A 412 -15.34 -11.04 -4.82
N GLY A 413 -15.57 -9.95 -4.09
CA GLY A 413 -14.94 -9.68 -2.80
C GLY A 413 -15.38 -10.68 -1.72
N PHE A 414 -14.62 -10.76 -0.63
CA PHE A 414 -14.90 -11.70 0.46
C PHE A 414 -16.02 -11.21 1.39
N ALA A 415 -16.90 -12.12 1.80
CA ALA A 415 -18.05 -11.82 2.64
C ALA A 415 -17.65 -11.41 4.06
N LEU A 416 -18.46 -10.55 4.67
CA LEU A 416 -18.28 -10.05 6.06
C LEU A 416 -18.76 -11.04 7.14
N THR A 417 -19.35 -12.16 6.73
CA THR A 417 -20.07 -13.09 7.64
C THR A 417 -19.51 -14.50 7.65
N ALA A 418 -18.39 -14.73 6.96
CA ALA A 418 -17.72 -16.03 6.89
C ALA A 418 -16.20 -15.85 6.96
N SER A 419 -15.52 -16.87 7.50
CA SER A 419 -14.05 -16.89 7.52
C SER A 419 -13.47 -16.79 6.12
N ILE A 420 -12.43 -15.98 5.98
CA ILE A 420 -11.68 -15.81 4.73
C ILE A 420 -10.53 -16.82 4.69
N PRO A 421 -10.32 -17.57 3.59
CA PRO A 421 -9.23 -18.54 3.49
C PRO A 421 -7.88 -17.84 3.37
N ILE A 422 -6.85 -18.44 3.98
CA ILE A 422 -5.46 -17.98 3.85
C ILE A 422 -4.95 -18.31 2.45
N PRO A 423 -4.59 -17.32 1.62
CA PRO A 423 -4.06 -17.57 0.28
C PRO A 423 -2.56 -17.87 0.30
N ALA A 424 -2.05 -18.43 -0.80
CA ALA A 424 -0.62 -18.41 -1.08
C ALA A 424 -0.20 -17.03 -1.58
N ILE A 425 1.02 -16.61 -1.25
CA ILE A 425 1.59 -15.37 -1.80
C ILE A 425 1.80 -15.56 -3.30
N PRO A 426 1.30 -14.64 -4.15
CA PRO A 426 1.47 -14.75 -5.60
C PRO A 426 2.91 -14.41 -6.00
N THR A 427 3.24 -14.70 -7.26
CA THR A 427 4.55 -14.37 -7.85
C THR A 427 4.39 -13.48 -9.09
N THR A 428 3.29 -12.75 -9.17
CA THR A 428 3.00 -11.78 -10.22
C THR A 428 2.02 -10.76 -9.66
N PHE A 429 2.36 -9.48 -9.79
CA PHE A 429 1.61 -8.37 -9.20
C PHE A 429 1.22 -7.30 -10.22
N TYR A 430 1.92 -7.27 -11.36
CA TYR A 430 1.63 -6.39 -12.48
C TYR A 430 1.85 -7.13 -13.81
N PRO A 431 1.03 -6.89 -14.85
CA PRO A 431 1.17 -7.57 -16.14
C PRO A 431 2.57 -7.42 -16.77
N GLY A 432 3.27 -8.55 -16.94
CA GLY A 432 4.59 -8.60 -17.56
C GLY A 432 5.77 -8.24 -16.64
N ALA A 433 5.50 -7.82 -15.40
CA ALA A 433 6.54 -7.65 -14.38
C ALA A 433 6.87 -8.99 -13.69
N THR A 434 8.08 -9.09 -13.18
CA THR A 434 8.55 -10.21 -12.35
C THR A 434 8.90 -9.68 -10.97
N PRO A 435 8.57 -10.38 -9.88
CA PRO A 435 8.89 -9.91 -8.54
C PRO A 435 10.37 -9.60 -8.36
N ALA A 436 10.67 -8.54 -7.61
CA ALA A 436 12.05 -8.12 -7.36
C ALA A 436 12.82 -9.17 -6.54
N SER A 437 12.10 -9.90 -5.69
CA SER A 437 12.65 -10.96 -4.82
C SER A 437 11.85 -12.26 -4.96
N THR A 438 12.53 -13.39 -5.08
CA THR A 438 11.87 -14.71 -5.04
C THR A 438 11.33 -15.01 -3.65
N LEU A 439 10.21 -15.72 -3.57
CA LEU A 439 9.69 -16.27 -2.31
C LEU A 439 10.75 -17.12 -1.60
N LEU A 440 10.85 -16.99 -0.27
CA LEU A 440 11.82 -17.74 0.53
C LEU A 440 11.54 -19.24 0.60
N GLY A 441 10.27 -19.63 0.60
CA GLY A 441 9.83 -21.03 0.61
C GLY A 441 9.64 -21.65 -0.78
N GLY A 442 10.09 -20.95 -1.84
CA GLY A 442 9.94 -21.34 -3.25
C GLY A 442 10.94 -22.37 -3.74
#